data_AF-A0A1S8B331-F1
#
_entry.id   AF-A0A1S8B331-F1
#
_cell.length_a   1.000
_cell.length_b   1.000
_cell.length_c   1.000
_cell.angle_alpha   90.00
_cell.angle_beta   90.00
_cell.angle_gamma   90.00
#
_symmetry.space_group_name_H-M   'P 1'
#
loop_
_entity.id
_entity.type
_entity.pdbx_description
1 polymer ?
#
loop_
_entity_poly.entity_id
_entity_poly.type
_entity_poly.pdbx_seq_one_letter_code
_entity_poly.pdbx_strand_id
1 'polypeptide(L)' 'PGGASRQAAALRREGVHVGRGSLGEYLVDFAAYGWFPSELPSEAAAGVDDSESDASGAEPAEAAAAADG' A
#
# COMPACT_ATOMS: atom_id res chain seq x y z
N PRO A 1 15.21 23.58 -2.30
CA PRO A 1 15.38 22.26 -2.96
C PRO A 1 16.14 21.25 -2.06
N GLY A 2 15.77 19.96 -2.07
CA GLY A 2 16.50 18.89 -1.33
C GLY A 2 15.74 18.15 -0.21
N GLY A 3 14.44 18.40 -0.02
CA GLY A 3 13.63 17.70 0.99
C GLY A 3 13.63 16.18 0.82
N ALA A 4 13.43 15.71 -0.41
CA ALA A 4 13.41 14.28 -0.73
C ALA A 4 14.72 13.56 -0.39
N SER A 5 15.89 14.16 -0.68
CA SER A 5 17.18 13.56 -0.30
C SER A 5 17.36 13.47 1.22
N ARG A 6 16.90 14.48 1.97
CA ARG A 6 16.96 14.43 3.45
C ARG A 6 16.04 13.35 4.02
N GLN A 7 14.84 13.20 3.47
CA GLN A 7 13.93 12.11 3.86
C GLN A 7 14.51 10.74 3.52
N ALA A 8 15.04 10.55 2.31
CA ALA A 8 15.69 9.30 1.92
C ALA A 8 16.87 8.94 2.85
N ALA A 9 17.66 9.93 3.28
CA ALA A 9 18.73 9.70 4.24
C ALA A 9 18.22 9.38 5.66
N ALA A 10 17.09 9.96 6.09
CA ALA A 10 16.47 9.63 7.37
C ALA A 10 15.95 8.18 7.37
N LEU A 11 15.16 7.81 6.35
CA LEU A 11 14.63 6.46 6.18
C LEU A 11 15.73 5.39 6.16
N ARG A 12 16.84 5.64 5.45
CA ARG A 12 18.01 4.73 5.46
C ARG A 12 18.64 4.56 6.84
N ARG A 13 18.68 5.61 7.66
CA ARG A 13 19.19 5.51 9.05
C ARG A 13 18.26 4.71 9.95
N GLU A 14 16.98 4.66 9.61
CA GLU A 14 15.95 3.87 10.30
C GLU A 14 15.89 2.41 9.77
N GLY A 15 16.74 2.05 8.81
CA GLY A 15 16.80 0.70 8.25
C GLY A 15 15.82 0.44 7.10
N VAL A 16 15.10 1.47 6.63
CA VAL A 16 14.24 1.37 5.45
C VAL A 16 15.11 1.36 4.20
N HIS A 17 14.90 0.37 3.33
CA HIS A 17 15.54 0.35 2.01
C HIS A 17 14.92 1.43 1.12
N VAL A 18 15.75 2.37 0.65
CA VAL A 18 15.34 3.41 -0.29
C VAL A 18 16.10 3.23 -1.60
N GLY A 19 15.39 2.71 -2.60
CA GLY A 19 15.87 2.51 -3.96
C GLY A 19 15.91 3.80 -4.78
N ARG A 20 16.30 3.66 -6.05
CA ARG A 20 16.33 4.78 -7.01
C ARG A 20 15.78 4.33 -8.37
N GLY A 21 14.81 5.08 -8.88
CA GLY A 21 14.23 4.81 -10.20
C GLY A 21 15.03 5.42 -11.35
N SER A 22 14.60 5.14 -12.57
CA SER A 22 15.29 5.55 -13.80
C SER A 22 15.36 7.07 -13.99
N LEU A 23 14.41 7.82 -13.42
CA LEU A 23 14.40 9.29 -13.44
C LEU A 23 15.06 9.88 -12.19
N GLY A 24 15.64 9.04 -11.33
CA GLY A 24 16.33 9.45 -10.12
C GLY A 24 15.41 9.66 -8.91
N GLU A 25 14.13 9.31 -8.99
CA GLU A 25 13.17 9.30 -7.88
C GLU A 25 13.59 8.30 -6.81
N TYR A 26 13.23 8.59 -5.55
CA TYR A 26 13.43 7.66 -4.44
C TYR A 26 12.20 6.77 -4.28
N LEU A 27 12.43 5.47 -4.14
CA LEU A 27 11.38 4.45 -4.05
C LEU A 27 11.51 3.68 -2.75
N VAL A 28 10.39 3.30 -2.14
CA VAL A 28 10.30 2.44 -0.96
C VAL A 28 9.27 1.35 -1.24
N ASP A 29 9.58 0.12 -0.83
CA ASP A 29 8.63 -0.98 -0.90
C ASP A 29 7.66 -0.91 0.29
N PHE A 30 6.39 -0.62 0.02
CA PHE A 30 5.37 -0.54 1.06
C PHE A 30 4.88 -1.92 1.52
N ALA A 31 5.07 -2.98 0.74
CA ALA A 31 4.79 -4.32 1.25
C ALA A 31 5.76 -4.70 2.37
N ALA A 32 7.00 -4.20 2.31
CA ALA A 32 8.04 -4.43 3.32
C ALA A 32 8.00 -3.42 4.48
N TYR A 33 7.74 -2.15 4.21
CA TYR A 33 7.90 -1.05 5.19
C TYR A 33 6.63 -0.24 5.43
N GLY A 34 5.54 -0.56 4.75
CA GLY A 34 4.26 0.12 4.93
C GLY A 34 3.63 -0.22 6.27
N TRP A 35 2.80 0.70 6.76
CA TRP A 35 2.01 0.50 7.95
C TRP A 35 0.54 0.52 7.55
N PHE A 36 -0.08 -0.65 7.63
CA PHE A 36 -1.45 -0.91 7.18
C PHE A 36 -2.19 -1.70 8.27
N PRO A 37 -2.56 -1.08 9.39
CA PRO A 37 -3.37 -1.73 10.40
C PRO A 37 -4.78 -1.97 9.87
N SER A 38 -5.50 -2.93 10.46
CA SER A 38 -6.92 -3.18 10.15
C SER A 38 -7.84 -2.04 10.59
N GLU A 39 -7.39 -1.21 11.52
CA GLU A 39 -8.08 -0.02 12.02
C GLU A 39 -7.00 1.03 12.33
N LEU A 40 -7.18 2.28 11.89
CA LEU A 40 -6.22 3.33 12.22
C LEU A 40 -6.39 3.71 13.70
N PRO A 41 -5.31 4.01 14.44
CA PRO A 41 -5.38 4.51 15.82
C PRO A 41 -6.23 5.77 15.96
N SER A 42 -6.33 6.59 14.91
CA SER A 42 -7.23 7.75 14.88
C SER A 42 -8.70 7.38 14.80
N GLU A 43 -9.05 6.27 14.13
CA GLU A 43 -10.41 5.76 14.00
C GLU A 43 -10.86 5.10 15.31
N ALA A 44 -9.99 4.26 15.89
CA ALA A 44 -10.19 3.69 17.21
C ALA A 44 -10.41 4.79 18.27
N ALA A 45 -9.61 5.87 18.21
CA ALA A 45 -9.77 7.01 19.11
C ALA A 45 -11.05 7.82 18.84
N ALA A 46 -11.55 7.82 17.61
CA ALA A 46 -12.81 8.47 17.23
C ALA A 46 -14.03 7.59 17.52
N GLY A 47 -13.86 6.31 17.86
CA GLY A 47 -14.94 5.36 18.09
C GLY A 47 -15.73 5.05 16.81
N VAL A 48 -15.08 5.15 15.65
CA VAL A 48 -15.68 4.85 14.35
C VAL A 48 -15.44 3.37 14.07
N ASP A 49 -16.53 2.60 14.04
CA ASP A 49 -16.50 1.17 13.70
C ASP A 49 -16.38 0.99 12.18
N ASP A 50 -15.24 0.49 11.69
CA ASP A 50 -14.95 0.25 10.26
C ASP A 50 -15.43 -1.13 9.75
N SER A 51 -16.37 -1.76 10.48
CA SER A 51 -16.87 -3.12 10.19
C SER A 51 -17.56 -3.29 8.82
N GLU A 52 -17.73 -2.23 8.02
CA GLU A 52 -18.44 -2.22 6.73
C GLU A 52 -17.51 -1.92 5.53
N SER A 53 -16.21 -2.19 5.64
CA SER A 53 -15.24 -2.00 4.55
C SER A 53 -14.73 -3.33 3.97
N ASP A 54 -15.61 -4.33 3.79
CA ASP A 54 -15.29 -5.57 3.04
C ASP A 54 -16.48 -6.08 2.20
N ALA A 55 -16.58 -5.57 0.96
CA ALA A 55 -17.19 -6.17 -0.25
C ALA A 55 -17.20 -5.09 -1.35
N SER A 56 -16.69 -5.24 -2.57
CA SER A 56 -16.63 -6.42 -3.43
C SER A 56 -15.61 -6.15 -4.55
N GLY A 57 -14.46 -6.83 -4.48
CA GLY A 57 -13.57 -7.07 -5.62
C GLY A 57 -13.78 -8.46 -6.22
N ALA A 58 -15.00 -9.00 -6.14
CA ALA A 58 -15.35 -10.24 -6.82
C ALA A 58 -15.42 -9.99 -8.32
N GLU A 59 -14.27 -10.11 -9.00
CA GLU A 59 -14.23 -10.39 -10.43
C GLU A 59 -15.16 -11.60 -10.69
N PRO A 60 -16.19 -11.50 -11.54
CA PRO A 60 -16.95 -12.68 -11.92
C PRO A 60 -15.97 -13.65 -12.58
N ALA A 61 -15.79 -14.80 -11.94
CA ALA A 61 -15.07 -15.93 -12.50
C ALA A 61 -15.63 -16.20 -13.90
N GLU A 62 -14.77 -16.00 -14.91
CA GLU A 62 -14.96 -16.52 -16.25
C GLU A 62 -15.15 -18.04 -16.13
N ALA A 63 -16.41 -18.47 -16.11
CA ALA A 63 -16.80 -19.86 -16.08
C ALA A 63 -17.61 -20.17 -17.33
N ALA A 64 -16.91 -20.77 -18.31
CA ALA A 64 -17.40 -21.81 -19.23
C ALA A 64 -18.45 -21.37 -20.28
N ALA A 65 -18.46 -21.83 -21.53
CA ALA A 65 -17.69 -22.82 -22.25
C ALA A 65 -17.88 -22.57 -23.76
N ALA A 66 -16.90 -22.98 -24.55
CA ALA A 66 -17.11 -23.33 -25.94
C ALA A 66 -18.03 -24.55 -26.08
N ALA A 67 -18.75 -24.60 -27.22
CA ALA A 67 -19.25 -25.77 -27.97
C ALA A 67 -20.79 -25.93 -28.11
N ASP A 68 -21.16 -26.03 -29.39
CA ASP A 68 -22.28 -26.77 -30.02
C ASP A 68 -23.59 -26.02 -30.35
N GLY A 69 -23.88 -25.93 -31.66
CA GLY A 69 -25.11 -25.41 -32.28
C GLY A 69 -24.88 -24.77 -33.64
#